data_AF-A0A7E4UQC4-F1
#
_entry.id   AF-A0A7E4UQC4-F1
#
_cell.length_a   1.000
_cell.length_b   1.000
_cell.length_c   1.000
_cell.angle_alpha   90.00
_cell.angle_beta   90.00
_cell.angle_gamma   90.00
#
_symmetry.space_group_name_H-M   'P 1'
#
loop_
_entity.id
_entity.type
_entity.pdbx_description
1 polymer ?
#
loop_
_entity_poly.entity_id
_entity_poly.type
_entity_poly.pdbx_seq_one_letter_code
_entity_poly.pdbx_strand_id
1 'polypeptide(L)'
;MTRGNQRDLARAKNAKKMQDLKKAQGANAKDGNQGLRTDKRMDRDAEAMRIKQQKALEKKQAEEAAAQAAGQPKVVKFDPLKA
;
A
#
# COMPACT_ATOMS: atom_id res chain seq x y z
N MET A 1 29.04 26.38 27.64
CA MET A 1 28.57 25.45 26.57
C MET A 1 27.98 24.13 27.07
N THR A 2 28.21 23.68 28.30
CA THR A 2 27.80 22.34 28.81
C THR A 2 26.32 22.15 29.15
N ARG A 3 25.51 23.22 29.20
CA ARG A 3 24.06 23.15 29.51
C ARG A 3 23.14 23.13 28.27
N GLY A 4 23.60 23.66 27.13
CA GLY A 4 22.83 23.66 25.88
C GLY A 4 22.58 22.24 25.37
N ASN A 5 23.63 21.42 25.36
CA ASN A 5 23.56 20.02 24.95
C ASN A 5 22.58 19.20 25.81
N GLN A 6 22.56 19.41 27.14
CA GLN A 6 21.62 18.71 28.02
C GLN A 6 20.16 19.15 27.82
N ARG A 7 19.92 20.45 27.57
CA ARG A 7 18.57 20.96 27.30
C ARG A 7 18.03 20.46 25.96
N ASP A 8 18.88 20.42 24.95
CA ASP A 8 18.52 19.91 23.62
C ASP A 8 18.26 18.41 23.66
N LEU A 9 19.09 17.66 24.38
CA LEU A 9 18.89 16.23 24.62
C LEU A 9 17.58 15.96 25.39
N ALA A 10 17.25 16.77 26.40
CA ALA A 10 16.00 16.63 27.15
C ALA A 10 14.76 16.94 26.28
N ARG A 11 14.84 17.95 25.41
CA ARG A 11 13.79 18.25 24.42
C ARG A 11 13.63 17.11 23.42
N ALA A 12 14.74 16.57 22.89
CA ALA A 12 14.70 15.44 21.98
C ALA A 12 14.09 14.19 22.63
N LYS A 13 14.46 13.89 23.89
CA LYS A 13 13.88 12.78 24.66
C LYS A 13 12.38 12.97 24.91
N ASN A 14 11.94 14.17 25.25
CA ASN A 14 10.51 14.47 25.41
C ASN A 14 9.76 14.36 24.08
N ALA A 15 10.29 14.92 23.00
CA ALA A 15 9.68 14.81 21.67
C ALA A 15 9.55 13.35 21.24
N LYS A 16 10.59 12.54 21.44
CA LYS A 16 10.57 11.10 21.18
C LYS A 16 9.52 10.39 22.04
N LYS A 17 9.48 10.67 23.34
CA LYS A 17 8.47 10.10 24.25
C LYS A 17 7.05 10.45 23.81
N MET A 18 6.79 11.69 23.41
CA MET A 18 5.48 12.11 22.91
C MET A 18 5.11 11.43 21.58
N GLN A 19 6.08 11.25 20.68
CA GLN A 19 5.87 10.50 19.44
C GLN A 19 5.56 9.02 19.71
N ASP A 20 6.28 8.41 20.65
CA ASP A 20 6.07 7.00 21.01
C ASP A 20 4.71 6.80 21.70
N LEU A 21 4.28 7.75 22.55
CA LEU A 21 2.92 7.75 23.10
C LEU A 21 1.86 7.87 22.00
N LYS A 22 2.04 8.76 21.02
CA LYS A 22 1.13 8.86 19.86
C LYS A 22 1.08 7.56 19.06
N LYS A 23 2.20 6.85 18.91
CA LYS A 23 2.25 5.53 18.25
C LYS A 23 1.58 4.43 19.09
N ALA A 24 1.71 4.49 20.42
CA ALA A 24 1.09 3.53 21.34
C ALA A 24 -0.40 3.77 21.59
N GLN A 25 -0.94 4.94 21.23
CA GLN A 25 -2.38 5.21 21.32
C GLN A 25 -3.21 4.13 20.63
N GLY A 26 -4.27 3.68 21.30
CA GLY A 26 -5.24 2.74 20.76
C GLY A 26 -5.93 3.26 19.50
N ALA A 27 -6.57 2.37 18.76
CA ALA A 27 -7.04 2.69 17.42
C ALA A 27 -8.10 3.81 17.36
N ASN A 28 -8.87 4.02 18.44
CA ASN A 28 -9.82 5.14 18.56
C ASN A 28 -9.14 6.50 18.83
N ALA A 29 -7.96 6.50 19.44
CA ALA A 29 -7.21 7.70 19.78
C ALA A 29 -6.28 8.17 18.65
N LYS A 30 -6.19 7.42 17.54
CA LYS A 30 -5.45 7.83 16.35
C LYS A 30 -6.19 8.98 15.66
N ASP A 31 -5.47 10.04 15.29
CA ASP A 31 -6.04 11.23 14.65
C ASP A 31 -6.94 10.90 13.43
N GLY A 32 -6.56 9.94 12.60
CA GLY A 32 -7.37 9.50 11.43
C GLY A 32 -8.62 8.69 11.76
N ASN A 33 -8.83 8.31 13.03
CA ASN A 33 -9.98 7.58 13.53
C ASN A 33 -10.79 8.39 14.56
N GLN A 34 -10.36 9.61 14.91
CA GLN A 34 -11.09 10.48 15.83
C GLN A 34 -12.48 10.78 15.28
N GLY A 35 -13.52 10.54 16.07
CA GLY A 35 -14.92 10.76 15.67
C GLY A 35 -15.50 9.75 14.68
N LEU A 36 -14.75 8.73 14.27
CA LEU A 36 -15.27 7.64 13.44
C LEU A 36 -15.81 6.52 14.31
N ARG A 37 -17.06 6.13 14.05
CA ARG A 37 -17.64 4.91 14.60
C ARG A 37 -16.89 3.69 14.05
N THR A 38 -16.93 2.60 14.81
CA THR A 38 -16.34 1.30 14.45
C THR A 38 -16.73 0.85 13.04
N ASP A 39 -18.01 1.00 12.68
CA ASP A 39 -18.54 0.52 11.41
C ASP A 39 -17.87 1.22 10.21
N LYS A 40 -17.75 2.55 10.28
CA LYS A 40 -17.08 3.35 9.24
C LYS A 40 -15.59 3.01 9.09
N ARG A 41 -14.95 2.48 10.15
CA ARG A 41 -13.55 2.04 10.09
C ARG A 41 -13.45 0.69 9.37
N MET A 42 -14.38 -0.22 9.65
CA MET A 42 -14.47 -1.52 8.98
C MET A 42 -14.78 -1.36 7.48
N ASP A 43 -15.66 -0.43 7.11
CA ASP A 43 -15.98 -0.15 5.71
C ASP A 43 -14.74 0.33 4.95
N ARG A 44 -13.96 1.25 5.53
CA ARG A 44 -12.72 1.75 4.93
C ARG A 44 -11.69 0.63 4.73
N ASP A 45 -11.51 -0.23 5.74
CA ASP A 45 -10.58 -1.36 5.65
C ASP A 45 -11.04 -2.35 4.57
N ALA A 46 -12.36 -2.58 4.44
CA ALA A 46 -12.94 -3.42 3.40
C ALA A 46 -12.77 -2.82 1.99
N GLU A 47 -12.95 -1.51 1.82
CA GLU A 47 -12.71 -0.81 0.56
C GLU A 47 -11.24 -0.94 0.11
N ALA A 48 -10.30 -0.73 1.04
CA ALA A 48 -8.87 -0.88 0.75
C ALA A 48 -8.53 -2.31 0.28
N MET A 49 -9.17 -3.32 0.87
CA MET A 49 -9.02 -4.72 0.46
C MET A 49 -9.63 -5.00 -0.92
N ARG A 50 -10.81 -4.46 -1.23
CA ARG A 50 -11.41 -4.59 -2.57
C ARG A 50 -10.53 -3.97 -3.65
N ILE A 51 -10.01 -2.76 -3.39
CA ILE A 51 -9.09 -2.08 -4.32
C ILE A 51 -7.82 -2.90 -4.51
N LYS A 52 -7.27 -3.49 -3.43
CA LYS A 52 -6.08 -4.33 -3.52
C LYS A 52 -6.33 -5.59 -4.35
N GLN A 53 -7.51 -6.21 -4.21
CA GLN A 53 -7.89 -7.38 -5.01
C GLN A 53 -8.07 -7.02 -6.49
N GLN A 54 -8.77 -5.91 -6.79
CA GLN A 54 -8.92 -5.42 -8.16
C GLN A 54 -7.56 -5.17 -8.82
N LYS A 55 -6.65 -4.46 -8.14
CA LYS A 55 -5.29 -4.21 -8.64
C LYS A 55 -4.48 -5.50 -8.82
N ALA A 56 -4.67 -6.49 -7.97
CA ALA A 56 -3.99 -7.78 -8.11
C ALA A 56 -4.53 -8.58 -9.31
N LEU A 57 -5.84 -8.53 -9.56
CA LEU A 57 -6.46 -9.15 -10.73
C LEU A 57 -6.03 -8.46 -12.02
N GLU A 58 -6.03 -7.12 -12.06
CA GLU A 58 -5.55 -6.35 -13.21
C GLU A 58 -4.10 -6.69 -13.56
N LYS A 59 -3.23 -6.81 -12.55
CA LYS A 59 -1.83 -7.21 -12.76
C LYS A 59 -1.71 -8.62 -13.33
N LYS A 60 -2.48 -9.58 -12.79
CA LYS A 60 -2.49 -10.95 -13.32
C LYS A 60 -3.00 -11.00 -14.76
N GLN A 61 -4.06 -10.25 -15.08
CA GLN A 61 -4.58 -10.15 -16.44
C GLN A 61 -3.56 -9.52 -17.40
N ALA A 62 -2.84 -8.49 -16.96
CA ALA A 62 -1.77 -7.88 -17.76
C ALA A 62 -0.60 -8.85 -18.00
N GLU A 63 -0.22 -9.64 -17.00
CA GLU A 63 0.82 -10.68 -17.10
C GLU A 63 0.39 -11.83 -18.03
N GLU A 64 -0.86 -12.29 -17.92
CA GLU A 64 -1.43 -13.33 -18.78
C GLU A 64 -1.57 -12.85 -20.24
N ALA A 65 -1.98 -11.60 -20.46
CA ALA A 65 -2.04 -11.00 -21.79
C ALA A 65 -0.65 -10.85 -22.41
N ALA A 66 0.36 -10.47 -21.61
CA ALA A 66 1.74 -10.41 -22.05
C ALA A 66 2.30 -11.81 -22.39
N ALA A 67 1.95 -12.83 -21.61
CA ALA A 67 2.34 -14.21 -21.87
C ALA A 67 1.67 -14.78 -23.14
N GLN A 68 0.40 -14.47 -23.39
CA GLN A 68 -0.32 -14.87 -24.60
C GLN A 68 0.20 -14.13 -25.85
N ALA A 69 0.57 -12.85 -25.73
CA ALA A 69 1.19 -12.09 -26.82
C ALA A 69 2.60 -12.60 -27.17
N ALA A 70 3.36 -13.10 -26.17
CA ALA A 70 4.65 -13.74 -26.38
C ALA A 70 4.55 -15.16 -26.97
N GLY A 71 3.41 -15.84 -26.77
CA GLY A 71 3.15 -17.21 -27.23
C GLY A 71 2.59 -17.34 -28.66
N GLN A 72 2.26 -16.24 -29.35
CA GLN A 72 1.79 -16.33 -30.74
C GLN A 72 2.97 -16.52 -31.71
N PRO A 73 3.05 -17.66 -32.44
CA PRO A 73 4.08 -17.85 -33.45
C PRO A 73 3.82 -16.88 -34.60
N LYS A 74 4.69 -15.88 -34.75
CA LYS A 74 4.73 -15.03 -35.94
C LYS A 74 5.11 -15.91 -37.13
N VAL A 75 4.27 -15.85 -38.17
CA VAL A 75 4.44 -16.43 -39.52
C VAL A 75 4.02 -17.89 -39.66
N VAL A 76 2.73 -18.12 -39.94
CA VAL A 76 2.29 -19.31 -40.66
C VAL A 76 2.67 -19.09 -42.13
N LYS A 77 3.68 -19.83 -42.61
CA LYS A 77 4.08 -19.81 -44.03
C LYS A 77 2.95 -20.41 -44.86
N PHE A 78 2.10 -19.55 -45.43
CA PHE A 78 1.10 -19.96 -46.40
C PHE A 78 1.80 -20.22 -47.74
N ASP A 79 1.76 -21.46 -48.22
CA ASP A 79 2.27 -21.87 -49.54
C ASP A 79 1.10 -21.89 -50.54
N PRO A 80 1.01 -20.90 -51.44
CA PRO A 80 -0.11 -20.76 -52.37
C PRO A 80 -0.11 -21.79 -53.52
N LEU A 81 0.88 -22.68 -53.61
CA LEU A 81 1.01 -23.67 -54.69
C LEU A 81 0.49 -25.07 -54.31
N LYS A 82 -0.13 -25.22 -53.13
CA LYS A 82 -0.64 -26.52 -52.62
C LYS A 82 -2.17 -26.60 -52.55
N ALA A 83 -2.87 -26.07 -53.55
CA ALA A 83 -4.31 -26.23 -53.74
C ALA A 83 -4.59 -27.18 -54.92
#